data_AF-A0A953DU17-F1
#
_entry.id   AF-A0A953DU17-F1
#
_cell.length_a   1.000
_cell.length_b   1.000
_cell.length_c   1.000
_cell.angle_alpha   90.00
_cell.angle_beta   90.00
_cell.angle_gamma   90.00
#
_symmetry.space_group_name_H-M   'P 1'
#
loop_
_entity.id
_entity.type
_entity.pdbx_description
1 polymer ?
#
loop_
_entity_poly.entity_id
_entity_poly.type
_entity_poly.pdbx_seq_one_letter_code
_entity_poly.pdbx_strand_id
1 'polypeptide(L)'
;MSHPRTFYFDGQVLGPADLQTDLAYFEALFAERNQALHLDGIAWGLEVVPGPRQRSVLVSAGLAIDPAGRALQVPEGRAVDIPEEVSTTGYVLLTAHEVPAELSDETGALGAKRTDCSPQIVISAEGVGPISASVVLARITLDARGTVVDIDGRVRRRCGTRAGTVRFAQGAAPEGAWPALRADPDVTASVLTLAADATRVQGALLISGVLSVNQLHPAAQLDVQSDRPQIAAIRVDDQTPALVLTAEGKLGVGTAQPEARMDVSGNLALDAGRALDFGGAGRIQAGEGIHGLTFDASSTTVREEGTISLCAGEGAPPVDLLPGGEVTVGNLSPKPGALLSVDGRVRSLSGGFQFAGGVVQTTAAHSTTVRVGAVLDYWAPPAHTGLVLPPEFAICDGHVVDDPESPLHGVALPNLVDRMVRGTGNYAEIGTTGGSAQHQHTITSVPKHTHGVAHRHYDYTGTTTPSLTKGASNNGVDDQTSDNDHVHSVRIPIYESPVTESAENSGDLKSAITTSPADNLPASFRLLKIMRIK
;
A
#
# COMPACT_ATOMS: atom_id res chain seq x y z
N MET A 1 63.29 -11.74 37.89
CA MET A 1 64.05 -11.44 39.14
C MET A 1 65.51 -11.84 38.88
N SER A 2 66.47 -11.62 39.80
CA SER A 2 67.82 -12.19 39.58
C SER A 2 67.83 -13.63 40.09
N HIS A 3 68.00 -14.60 39.19
CA HIS A 3 68.17 -16.00 39.53
C HIS A 3 69.67 -16.33 39.48
N PRO A 4 70.32 -16.63 40.62
CA PRO A 4 71.74 -16.97 40.63
C PRO A 4 71.96 -18.26 39.83
N ARG A 5 73.01 -18.26 38.99
CA ARG A 5 73.45 -19.43 38.23
C ARG A 5 74.69 -20.01 38.90
N THR A 6 74.68 -21.30 39.16
CA THR A 6 75.85 -22.01 39.73
C THR A 6 77.03 -21.91 38.76
N PHE A 7 78.19 -21.51 39.27
CA PHE A 7 79.45 -21.48 38.51
C PHE A 7 80.35 -22.61 38.98
N TYR A 8 80.56 -23.60 38.12
CA TYR A 8 81.42 -24.74 38.40
C TYR A 8 82.90 -24.42 38.13
N PHE A 9 83.80 -24.82 39.03
CA PHE A 9 85.25 -24.65 38.85
C PHE A 9 86.04 -25.90 39.25
N ASP A 10 87.27 -26.02 38.74
CA ASP A 10 88.13 -27.17 38.98
C ASP A 10 88.48 -27.31 40.46
N GLY A 11 88.29 -28.52 40.99
CA GLY A 11 88.50 -28.83 42.41
C GLY A 11 87.34 -28.45 43.33
N GLN A 12 86.21 -27.95 42.80
CA GLN A 12 85.03 -27.68 43.61
C GLN A 12 84.41 -28.98 44.14
N VAL A 13 84.10 -28.99 45.44
CA VAL A 13 83.27 -30.02 46.05
C VAL A 13 81.81 -29.66 45.82
N LEU A 14 81.07 -30.47 45.06
CA LEU A 14 79.66 -30.24 44.76
C LEU A 14 78.79 -30.55 45.98
N GLY A 15 78.02 -29.56 46.42
CA GLY A 15 77.03 -29.71 47.48
C GLY A 15 75.59 -29.81 46.95
N PRO A 16 74.63 -30.24 47.79
CA PRO A 16 73.21 -30.22 47.45
C PRO A 16 72.71 -28.83 47.05
N ALA A 17 73.23 -27.77 47.67
CA ALA A 17 72.87 -26.39 47.37
C ALA A 17 73.27 -25.96 45.95
N ASP A 18 74.41 -26.45 45.42
CA ASP A 18 74.86 -26.13 44.07
C ASP A 18 73.91 -26.70 43.01
N LEU A 19 73.48 -27.95 43.20
CA LEU A 19 72.55 -28.65 42.30
C LEU A 19 71.12 -28.10 42.41
N GLN A 20 70.66 -27.78 43.63
CA GLN A 20 69.35 -27.15 43.84
C GLN A 20 69.30 -25.76 43.21
N THR A 21 70.38 -24.99 43.30
CA THR A 21 70.49 -23.67 42.67
C THR A 21 70.44 -23.80 41.14
N ASP A 22 71.13 -24.78 40.57
CA ASP A 22 71.13 -25.02 39.12
C ASP A 22 69.74 -25.45 38.60
N LEU A 23 69.06 -26.36 39.33
CA LEU A 23 67.69 -26.75 39.01
C LEU A 23 66.72 -25.57 39.09
N ALA A 24 66.76 -24.81 40.19
CA ALA A 24 65.91 -23.65 40.40
C ALA A 24 66.13 -22.57 39.32
N TYR A 25 67.37 -22.41 38.82
CA TYR A 25 67.67 -21.51 37.71
C TYR A 25 66.93 -21.91 36.43
N PHE A 26 66.95 -23.19 36.05
CA PHE A 26 66.24 -23.66 34.85
C PHE A 26 64.71 -23.60 35.01
N GLU A 27 64.18 -23.99 36.16
CA GLU A 27 62.75 -23.89 36.44
C GLU A 27 62.25 -22.44 36.36
N ALA A 28 63.01 -21.51 36.95
CA ALA A 28 62.72 -20.08 36.85
C ALA A 28 62.79 -19.59 35.40
N LEU A 29 63.81 -19.98 34.63
CA LEU A 29 63.94 -19.60 33.22
C LEU A 29 62.72 -20.06 32.39
N PHE A 30 62.25 -21.29 32.59
CA PHE A 30 61.06 -21.80 31.91
C PHE A 30 59.79 -21.09 32.35
N ALA A 31 59.63 -20.85 33.66
CA ALA A 31 58.49 -20.13 34.20
C ALA A 31 58.44 -18.68 33.71
N GLU A 32 59.55 -17.96 33.75
CA GLU A 32 59.67 -16.59 33.23
C GLU A 32 59.38 -16.54 31.73
N ARG A 33 59.92 -17.49 30.94
CA ARG A 33 59.61 -17.59 29.50
C ARG A 33 58.11 -17.78 29.28
N ASN A 34 57.47 -18.67 30.04
CA ASN A 34 56.05 -18.92 29.92
C ASN A 34 55.22 -17.69 30.34
N GLN A 35 55.59 -16.99 31.40
CA GLN A 35 54.92 -15.74 31.79
C GLN A 35 55.08 -14.63 30.74
N ALA A 36 56.26 -14.55 30.11
CA ALA A 36 56.56 -13.54 29.11
C ALA A 36 55.79 -13.77 27.79
N LEU A 37 55.68 -15.04 27.36
CA LEU A 37 55.13 -15.39 26.04
C LEU A 37 53.70 -15.92 26.09
N HIS A 38 53.19 -16.33 27.26
CA HIS A 38 51.89 -16.96 27.40
C HIS A 38 51.01 -16.29 28.47
N LEU A 39 49.72 -16.58 28.39
CA LEU A 39 48.77 -16.34 29.48
C LEU A 39 48.57 -17.65 30.24
N ASP A 40 48.32 -17.55 31.55
CA ASP A 40 47.90 -18.70 32.36
C ASP A 40 46.61 -19.32 31.81
N GLY A 41 46.49 -20.64 31.95
CA GLY A 41 45.35 -21.41 31.48
C GLY A 41 45.70 -22.77 30.89
N ILE A 42 44.69 -23.42 30.33
CA ILE A 42 44.77 -24.76 29.76
C ILE A 42 45.37 -24.67 28.35
N ALA A 43 46.53 -25.27 28.13
CA ALA A 43 47.16 -25.36 26.82
C ALA A 43 46.43 -26.36 25.91
N TRP A 44 46.15 -27.56 26.41
CA TRP A 44 45.36 -28.58 25.71
C TRP A 44 44.83 -29.63 26.70
N GLY A 45 43.80 -30.38 26.29
CA GLY A 45 43.20 -31.44 27.11
C GLY A 45 42.50 -30.91 28.37
N LEU A 46 42.63 -31.65 29.48
CA LEU A 46 42.03 -31.37 30.80
C LEU A 46 40.50 -31.17 30.74
N GLU A 47 39.81 -32.00 29.98
CA GLU A 47 38.34 -32.04 29.95
C GLU A 47 37.82 -32.68 31.23
N VAL A 48 36.77 -32.10 31.81
CA VAL A 48 36.13 -32.62 33.03
C VAL A 48 34.80 -33.27 32.64
N VAL A 49 34.61 -34.53 33.02
CA VAL A 49 33.36 -35.27 32.81
C VAL A 49 32.92 -35.93 34.12
N PRO A 50 31.65 -36.38 34.25
CA PRO A 50 31.22 -37.14 35.42
C PRO A 50 32.10 -38.38 35.60
N GLY A 51 32.55 -38.62 36.82
CA GLY A 51 33.45 -39.71 37.14
C GLY A 51 32.73 -41.07 37.22
N PRO A 52 33.47 -42.18 37.22
CA PRO A 52 32.91 -43.53 37.24
C PRO A 52 32.29 -43.92 38.58
N ARG A 53 32.56 -43.16 39.65
CA ARG A 53 32.02 -43.38 41.00
C ARG A 53 31.00 -42.29 41.33
N GLN A 54 30.04 -42.62 42.19
CA GLN A 54 29.13 -41.62 42.74
C GLN A 54 29.97 -40.52 43.40
N ARG A 55 29.60 -39.26 43.16
CA ARG A 55 30.28 -38.09 43.75
C ARG A 55 31.76 -37.95 43.33
N SER A 56 32.07 -38.25 42.06
CA SER A 56 33.41 -38.06 41.49
C SER A 56 33.38 -37.39 40.11
N VAL A 57 34.52 -36.83 39.69
CA VAL A 57 34.77 -36.34 38.32
C VAL A 57 35.96 -37.06 37.72
N LEU A 58 36.00 -37.17 36.39
CA LEU A 58 37.16 -37.63 35.63
C LEU A 58 37.74 -36.45 34.85
N VAL A 59 39.03 -36.16 35.07
CA VAL A 59 39.77 -35.16 34.32
C VAL A 59 40.65 -35.88 33.31
N SER A 60 40.57 -35.55 32.02
CA SER A 60 41.39 -36.16 30.98
C SER A 60 42.87 -35.75 31.09
N ALA A 61 43.76 -36.47 30.39
CA ALA A 61 45.13 -36.02 30.18
C ALA A 61 45.16 -34.60 29.57
N GLY A 62 46.23 -33.85 29.84
CA GLY A 62 46.37 -32.48 29.38
C GLY A 62 47.55 -31.72 29.97
N LEU A 63 47.66 -30.46 29.55
CA LEU A 63 48.68 -29.52 29.99
C LEU A 63 48.05 -28.17 30.30
N ALA A 64 48.46 -27.55 31.40
CA ALA A 64 48.14 -26.17 31.71
C ALA A 64 49.39 -25.38 32.12
N ILE A 65 49.30 -24.05 32.04
CA ILE A 65 50.28 -23.13 32.61
C ILE A 65 49.58 -22.41 33.76
N ASP A 66 50.16 -22.46 34.96
CA ASP A 66 49.62 -21.76 36.12
C ASP A 66 49.97 -20.25 36.10
N PRO A 67 49.36 -19.42 36.96
CA PRO A 67 49.72 -18.01 37.08
C PRO A 67 51.19 -17.71 37.43
N ALA A 68 51.93 -18.70 37.95
CA ALA A 68 53.37 -18.59 38.19
C ALA A 68 54.21 -19.01 36.98
N GLY A 69 53.61 -19.39 35.85
CA GLY A 69 54.30 -19.80 34.62
C GLY A 69 54.73 -21.27 34.60
N ARG A 70 54.39 -22.06 35.63
CA ARG A 70 54.77 -23.48 35.70
C ARG A 70 53.87 -24.30 34.79
N ALA A 71 54.45 -25.28 34.12
CA ALA A 71 53.73 -26.22 33.27
C ALA A 71 53.22 -27.41 34.12
N LEU A 72 51.89 -27.58 34.18
CA LEU A 72 51.20 -28.62 34.92
C LEU A 72 50.72 -29.71 33.96
N GLN A 73 51.43 -30.85 33.91
CA GLN A 73 51.14 -31.94 32.98
C GLN A 73 50.41 -33.10 33.66
N VAL A 74 49.17 -33.35 33.25
CA VAL A 74 48.41 -34.55 33.64
C VAL A 74 48.58 -35.58 32.52
N PRO A 75 49.42 -36.62 32.71
CA PRO A 75 49.79 -37.53 31.61
C PRO A 75 48.65 -38.47 31.20
N GLU A 76 47.76 -38.82 32.12
CA GLU A 76 46.63 -39.73 31.89
C GLU A 76 45.39 -39.26 32.65
N GLY A 77 44.21 -39.76 32.23
CA GLY A 77 42.96 -39.38 32.86
C GLY A 77 42.88 -39.79 34.33
N ARG A 78 42.51 -38.86 35.21
CA ARG A 78 42.48 -39.08 36.66
C ARG A 78 41.08 -38.83 37.23
N ALA A 79 40.52 -39.85 37.89
CA ALA A 79 39.28 -39.73 38.63
C ALA A 79 39.56 -39.12 40.03
N VAL A 80 38.73 -38.17 40.44
CA VAL A 80 38.86 -37.44 41.72
C VAL A 80 37.52 -37.41 42.42
N ASP A 81 37.52 -37.76 43.71
CA ASP A 81 36.33 -37.70 44.53
C ASP A 81 36.01 -36.26 44.92
N ILE A 82 34.73 -35.93 44.96
CA ILE A 82 34.23 -34.60 45.32
C ILE A 82 34.07 -34.56 46.85
N PRO A 83 34.82 -33.70 47.56
CA PRO A 83 34.81 -33.62 49.02
C PRO A 83 33.41 -33.33 49.57
N GLU A 84 33.06 -33.84 50.76
CA GLU A 84 31.72 -33.69 51.37
C GLU A 84 31.31 -32.22 51.57
N GLU A 85 32.30 -31.34 51.72
CA GLU A 85 32.14 -29.90 51.90
C GLU A 85 31.49 -29.22 50.67
N VAL A 86 31.58 -29.84 49.49
CA VAL A 86 30.93 -29.37 48.26
C VAL A 86 29.50 -29.91 48.20
N SER A 87 28.54 -29.20 48.77
CA SER A 87 27.15 -29.69 48.86
C SER A 87 26.33 -29.47 47.58
N THR A 88 26.53 -28.34 46.89
CA THR A 88 25.78 -27.98 45.67
C THR A 88 26.70 -27.62 44.51
N THR A 89 27.60 -26.65 44.67
CA THR A 89 28.44 -26.15 43.58
C THR A 89 29.90 -26.06 44.01
N GLY A 90 30.80 -26.43 43.11
CA GLY A 90 32.25 -26.38 43.35
C GLY A 90 33.07 -26.15 42.09
N TYR A 91 34.35 -25.82 42.28
CA TYR A 91 35.33 -25.65 41.21
C TYR A 91 36.33 -26.79 41.21
N VAL A 92 36.57 -27.36 40.03
CA VAL A 92 37.67 -28.30 39.79
C VAL A 92 38.89 -27.49 39.39
N LEU A 93 39.95 -27.60 40.19
CA LEU A 93 41.18 -26.82 40.08
C LEU A 93 42.37 -27.74 39.82
N LEU A 94 43.35 -27.26 39.06
CA LEU A 94 44.66 -27.88 38.93
C LEU A 94 45.72 -27.02 39.63
N THR A 95 46.49 -27.62 40.53
CA THR A 95 47.55 -26.95 41.30
C THR A 95 48.85 -27.71 41.16
N ALA A 96 49.99 -27.00 41.27
CA ALA A 96 51.26 -27.67 41.54
C ALA A 96 51.25 -28.23 42.96
N HIS A 97 51.74 -29.46 43.14
CA HIS A 97 51.94 -30.06 44.45
C HIS A 97 53.35 -30.64 44.51
N GLU A 98 54.13 -30.15 45.47
CA GLU A 98 55.51 -30.56 45.68
C GLU A 98 55.58 -31.33 46.99
N VAL A 99 55.99 -32.60 46.91
CA VAL A 99 56.15 -33.44 48.09
C VAL A 99 57.56 -34.01 48.12
N PRO A 100 58.24 -33.95 49.27
CA PRO A 100 59.45 -34.71 49.47
C PRO A 100 59.18 -36.21 49.22
N ALA A 101 59.96 -36.81 48.33
CA ALA A 101 59.86 -38.21 47.94
C ALA A 101 61.16 -38.95 48.26
N GLU A 102 61.05 -40.27 48.45
CA GLU A 102 62.19 -41.15 48.79
C GLU A 102 62.96 -40.65 50.03
N LEU A 103 62.27 -40.58 51.18
CA LEU A 103 62.91 -40.28 52.46
C LEU A 103 63.96 -41.34 52.80
N SER A 104 65.11 -40.90 53.29
CA SER A 104 66.28 -41.71 53.58
C SER A 104 67.03 -41.13 54.77
N ASP A 105 67.52 -42.00 55.64
CA ASP A 105 68.38 -41.68 56.79
C ASP A 105 69.78 -42.29 56.67
N GLU A 106 70.14 -42.83 55.50
CA GLU A 106 71.43 -43.50 55.19
C GLU A 106 72.68 -42.70 55.58
N THR A 107 72.59 -41.37 55.68
CA THR A 107 73.70 -40.47 56.05
C THR A 107 73.70 -40.09 57.55
N GLY A 108 72.80 -40.68 58.35
CA GLY A 108 72.59 -40.36 59.76
C GLY A 108 71.66 -39.16 60.01
N ALA A 109 71.12 -38.55 58.94
CA ALA A 109 70.11 -37.49 59.00
C ALA A 109 68.96 -37.82 58.04
N LEU A 110 67.72 -37.72 58.52
CA LEU A 110 66.53 -37.95 57.69
C LEU A 110 66.41 -36.82 56.65
N GLY A 111 66.44 -37.19 55.37
CA GLY A 111 66.27 -36.26 54.26
C GLY A 111 65.57 -36.93 53.07
N ALA A 112 64.99 -36.13 52.18
CA ALA A 112 64.38 -36.63 50.95
C ALA A 112 65.42 -36.71 49.83
N LYS A 113 65.47 -37.85 49.13
CA LYS A 113 66.34 -38.01 47.95
C LYS A 113 65.78 -37.29 46.72
N ARG A 114 64.46 -37.04 46.69
CA ARG A 114 63.76 -36.41 45.56
C ARG A 114 62.65 -35.48 46.03
N THR A 115 62.23 -34.58 45.16
CA THR A 115 60.96 -33.86 45.29
C THR A 115 60.09 -34.28 44.12
N ASP A 116 58.90 -34.80 44.40
CA ASP A 116 57.92 -35.08 43.36
C ASP A 116 57.08 -33.83 43.12
N CYS A 117 57.24 -33.25 41.93
CA CYS A 117 56.48 -32.09 41.48
C CYS A 117 55.38 -32.59 40.55
N SER A 118 54.26 -33.02 41.14
CA SER A 118 53.12 -33.55 40.38
C SER A 118 51.94 -32.57 40.40
N PRO A 119 51.19 -32.45 39.30
CA PRO A 119 49.98 -31.66 39.34
C PRO A 119 48.90 -32.41 40.13
N GLN A 120 48.22 -31.65 40.98
CA GLN A 120 47.14 -32.14 41.82
C GLN A 120 45.83 -31.52 41.34
N ILE A 121 44.81 -32.36 41.21
CA ILE A 121 43.44 -31.91 40.96
C ILE A 121 42.77 -31.78 42.32
N VAL A 122 42.30 -30.58 42.62
CA VAL A 122 41.63 -30.22 43.89
C VAL A 122 40.23 -29.73 43.56
N ILE A 123 39.26 -30.07 44.38
CA ILE A 123 37.88 -29.59 44.24
C ILE A 123 37.56 -28.71 45.44
N SER A 124 37.12 -27.49 45.19
CA SER A 124 36.80 -26.49 46.21
C SER A 124 35.31 -26.11 46.15
N ALA A 125 34.71 -25.80 47.30
CA ALA A 125 33.34 -25.30 47.36
C ALA A 125 33.26 -23.87 46.82
N GLU A 126 32.14 -23.53 46.16
CA GLU A 126 31.90 -22.18 45.66
C GLU A 126 31.93 -21.15 46.82
N GLY A 127 32.60 -20.00 46.62
CA GLY A 127 32.81 -18.98 47.66
C GLY A 127 34.15 -19.08 48.40
N VAL A 128 34.82 -20.24 48.36
CA VAL A 128 36.25 -20.35 48.66
C VAL A 128 36.97 -19.96 47.38
N GLY A 129 37.42 -18.70 47.27
CA GLY A 129 38.09 -18.21 46.06
C GLY A 129 39.20 -19.17 45.58
N PRO A 130 39.46 -19.26 44.27
CA PRO A 130 40.43 -20.21 43.73
C PRO A 130 41.77 -20.04 44.43
N ILE A 131 42.39 -21.17 44.78
CA ILE A 131 43.70 -21.20 45.44
C ILE A 131 44.67 -20.39 44.60
N SER A 132 45.46 -19.52 45.24
CA SER A 132 46.49 -18.73 44.57
C SER A 132 47.40 -19.66 43.75
N ALA A 133 47.62 -19.35 42.47
CA ALA A 133 48.35 -20.20 41.52
C ALA A 133 47.66 -21.53 41.11
N SER A 134 46.34 -21.54 40.99
CA SER A 134 45.57 -22.66 40.41
C SER A 134 45.04 -22.35 39.01
N VAL A 135 44.76 -23.40 38.23
CA VAL A 135 44.06 -23.33 36.93
C VAL A 135 42.67 -23.92 37.07
N VAL A 136 41.63 -23.13 36.74
CA VAL A 136 40.23 -23.59 36.80
C VAL A 136 39.90 -24.48 35.60
N LEU A 137 39.47 -25.70 35.87
CA LEU A 137 39.14 -26.70 34.85
C LEU A 137 37.64 -26.83 34.57
N ALA A 138 36.77 -26.58 35.56
CA ALA A 138 35.32 -26.55 35.40
C ALA A 138 34.65 -26.01 36.67
N ARG A 139 33.40 -25.56 36.53
CA ARG A 139 32.46 -25.45 37.65
C ARG A 139 31.48 -26.62 37.57
N ILE A 140 31.26 -27.31 38.68
CA ILE A 140 30.37 -28.47 38.76
C ILE A 140 29.18 -28.17 39.65
N THR A 141 28.03 -28.74 39.31
CA THR A 141 26.81 -28.69 40.13
C THR A 141 26.37 -30.10 40.48
N LEU A 142 25.99 -30.31 41.74
CA LEU A 142 25.55 -31.59 42.30
C LEU A 142 24.06 -31.58 42.60
N ASP A 143 23.42 -32.73 42.50
CA ASP A 143 22.09 -32.95 43.07
C ASP A 143 22.14 -33.27 44.58
N ALA A 144 20.96 -33.42 45.20
CA ALA A 144 20.84 -33.78 46.61
C ALA A 144 21.46 -35.14 47.00
N ARG A 145 21.83 -35.97 46.01
CA ARG A 145 22.50 -37.27 46.20
C ARG A 145 24.01 -37.21 45.92
N GLY A 146 24.54 -36.01 45.64
CA GLY A 146 25.95 -35.79 45.29
C GLY A 146 26.33 -36.23 43.87
N THR A 147 25.36 -36.45 42.99
CA THR A 147 25.62 -36.77 41.57
C THR A 147 25.91 -35.49 40.81
N VAL A 148 26.94 -35.49 39.96
CA VAL A 148 27.22 -34.36 39.07
C VAL A 148 26.12 -34.25 38.02
N VAL A 149 25.33 -33.19 38.08
CA VAL A 149 24.22 -32.92 37.15
C VAL A 149 24.57 -31.89 36.08
N ASP A 150 25.57 -31.05 36.34
CA ASP A 150 26.06 -30.06 35.39
C ASP A 150 27.57 -29.88 35.54
N ILE A 151 28.23 -29.68 34.40
CA ILE A 151 29.65 -29.33 34.29
C ILE A 151 29.75 -28.14 33.35
N ASP A 152 29.94 -26.96 33.93
CA ASP A 152 30.15 -25.74 33.19
C ASP A 152 31.62 -25.58 32.83
N GLY A 153 31.94 -25.87 31.58
CA GLY A 153 33.26 -25.66 30.99
C GLY A 153 33.54 -24.23 30.55
N ARG A 154 32.58 -23.29 30.62
CA ARG A 154 32.78 -21.90 30.16
C ARG A 154 33.69 -21.09 31.08
N VAL A 155 33.87 -21.54 32.32
CA VAL A 155 34.84 -20.96 33.27
C VAL A 155 36.29 -21.32 32.93
N ARG A 156 36.52 -22.21 31.96
CA ARG A 156 37.86 -22.63 31.53
C ARG A 156 38.54 -21.49 30.78
N ARG A 157 39.74 -21.15 31.22
CA ARG A 157 40.63 -20.25 30.48
C ARG A 157 41.61 -21.08 29.67
N ARG A 158 41.62 -20.91 28.35
CA ARG A 158 42.67 -21.49 27.49
C ARG A 158 43.91 -20.61 27.57
N CYS A 159 45.08 -21.25 27.51
CA CYS A 159 46.37 -20.57 27.42
C CYS A 159 46.39 -19.71 26.15
N GLY A 160 46.75 -18.44 26.29
CA GLY A 160 46.93 -17.49 25.18
C GLY A 160 48.41 -17.22 24.91
N THR A 161 48.69 -16.48 23.83
CA THR A 161 50.04 -16.00 23.51
C THR A 161 50.10 -14.48 23.71
N ARG A 162 51.17 -13.99 24.35
CA ARG A 162 51.53 -12.57 24.41
C ARG A 162 52.49 -12.30 23.24
N ALA A 163 52.01 -11.61 22.21
CA ALA A 163 52.82 -11.24 21.07
C ALA A 163 52.55 -9.78 20.69
N GLY A 164 53.60 -8.97 20.57
CA GLY A 164 53.49 -7.62 20.01
C GLY A 164 53.29 -7.67 18.49
N THR A 165 54.01 -8.56 17.81
CA THR A 165 53.92 -8.78 16.36
C THR A 165 54.04 -10.26 16.05
N VAL A 166 53.10 -10.79 15.27
CA VAL A 166 53.13 -12.11 14.66
C VAL A 166 53.39 -11.92 13.17
N ARG A 167 54.47 -12.50 12.64
CA ARG A 167 54.78 -12.50 11.21
C ARG A 167 54.63 -13.91 10.64
N PHE A 168 54.08 -14.01 9.44
CA PHE A 168 53.90 -15.28 8.74
C PHE A 168 54.96 -15.39 7.65
N ALA A 169 55.93 -16.28 7.85
CA ALA A 169 57.02 -16.49 6.91
C ALA A 169 56.50 -16.95 5.55
N GLN A 170 56.95 -16.31 4.47
CA GLN A 170 56.52 -16.62 3.11
C GLN A 170 57.70 -16.85 2.17
N GLY A 171 58.20 -18.09 2.18
CA GLY A 171 59.20 -18.58 1.22
C GLY A 171 60.42 -17.65 1.10
N ALA A 172 60.72 -17.24 -0.14
CA ALA A 172 61.86 -16.40 -0.49
C ALA A 172 61.59 -14.89 -0.41
N ALA A 173 60.39 -14.46 0.00
CA ALA A 173 60.09 -13.03 0.12
C ALA A 173 60.94 -12.42 1.27
N PRO A 174 61.44 -11.18 1.12
CA PRO A 174 62.13 -10.50 2.21
C PRO A 174 61.18 -10.29 3.39
N GLU A 175 61.70 -10.37 4.62
CA GLU A 175 60.91 -10.34 5.87
C GLU A 175 59.99 -9.10 6.00
N GLY A 176 60.39 -7.98 5.39
CA GLY A 176 59.58 -6.75 5.35
C GLY A 176 58.26 -6.89 4.58
N ALA A 177 58.17 -7.85 3.65
CA ALA A 177 56.99 -8.10 2.83
C ALA A 177 56.09 -9.22 3.38
N TRP A 178 56.45 -9.81 4.53
CA TRP A 178 55.66 -10.90 5.11
C TRP A 178 54.35 -10.38 5.70
N PRO A 179 53.24 -11.13 5.54
CA PRO A 179 52.02 -10.84 6.26
C PRO A 179 52.27 -10.76 7.77
N ALA A 180 51.65 -9.79 8.44
CA ALA A 180 51.84 -9.60 9.88
C ALA A 180 50.56 -9.15 10.59
N LEU A 181 50.34 -9.67 11.80
CA LEU A 181 49.39 -9.17 12.78
C LEU A 181 50.18 -8.44 13.87
N ARG A 182 49.87 -7.16 14.12
CA ARG A 182 50.61 -6.35 15.09
C ARG A 182 49.65 -5.57 15.96
N ALA A 183 49.85 -5.60 17.27
CA ALA A 183 49.30 -4.58 18.13
C ALA A 183 50.18 -3.34 17.94
N ASP A 184 49.61 -2.26 17.40
CA ASP A 184 50.38 -1.04 17.10
C ASP A 184 50.78 -0.35 18.40
N PRO A 185 52.08 -0.26 18.74
CA PRO A 185 52.53 0.34 19.99
C PRO A 185 52.59 1.87 19.92
N ASP A 186 52.54 2.47 18.72
CA ASP A 186 52.78 3.90 18.51
C ASP A 186 51.49 4.75 18.55
N VAL A 187 50.34 4.11 18.76
CA VAL A 187 49.03 4.77 18.83
C VAL A 187 48.54 4.77 20.28
N THR A 188 47.99 5.89 20.74
CA THR A 188 47.33 6.01 22.07
C THR A 188 46.07 5.14 22.21
N ALA A 189 45.68 4.41 21.15
CA ALA A 189 44.55 3.51 21.10
C ALA A 189 45.02 2.07 20.80
N SER A 190 44.33 1.07 21.37
CA SER A 190 44.61 -0.35 21.10
C SER A 190 44.20 -0.75 19.67
N VAL A 191 45.09 -0.53 18.71
CA VAL A 191 44.87 -0.89 17.29
C VAL A 191 45.52 -2.24 16.98
N LEU A 192 44.76 -3.14 16.36
CA LEU A 192 45.29 -4.37 15.76
C LEU A 192 45.42 -4.16 14.25
N THR A 193 46.65 -4.13 13.76
CA THR A 193 46.97 -3.94 12.35
C THR A 193 47.26 -5.28 11.70
N LEU A 194 46.56 -5.57 10.59
CA LEU A 194 46.88 -6.65 9.68
C LEU A 194 47.53 -6.05 8.42
N ALA A 195 48.81 -6.32 8.22
CA ALA A 195 49.53 -5.93 7.01
C ALA A 195 49.68 -7.14 6.10
N ALA A 196 49.02 -7.13 4.95
CA ALA A 196 49.10 -8.16 3.91
C ALA A 196 48.60 -7.60 2.57
N ASP A 197 49.11 -8.12 1.45
CA ASP A 197 48.67 -7.70 0.10
C ASP A 197 47.21 -8.06 -0.19
N ALA A 198 46.77 -9.20 0.35
CA ALA A 198 45.41 -9.68 0.25
C ALA A 198 45.02 -10.38 1.55
N THR A 199 43.86 -10.02 2.09
CA THR A 199 43.26 -10.69 3.24
C THR A 199 41.90 -11.25 2.82
N ARG A 200 41.68 -12.53 3.07
CA ARG A 200 40.38 -13.20 2.89
C ARG A 200 39.92 -13.78 4.22
N VAL A 201 38.74 -13.36 4.66
CA VAL A 201 38.04 -13.98 5.79
C VAL A 201 36.94 -14.88 5.22
N GLN A 202 36.95 -16.16 5.59
CA GLN A 202 35.85 -17.08 5.28
C GLN A 202 34.94 -17.16 6.51
N GLY A 203 33.63 -16.95 6.31
CA GLY A 203 32.66 -16.88 7.41
C GLY A 203 32.39 -15.44 7.85
N ALA A 204 32.31 -15.21 9.16
CA ALA A 204 31.98 -13.91 9.74
C ALA A 204 33.21 -13.20 10.30
N LEU A 205 33.29 -11.88 10.09
CA LEU A 205 34.22 -10.98 10.76
C LEU A 205 33.41 -10.09 11.72
N LEU A 206 33.51 -10.35 13.03
CA LEU A 206 32.87 -9.52 14.05
C LEU A 206 33.88 -8.49 14.57
N ILE A 207 33.55 -7.21 14.42
CA ILE A 207 34.35 -6.10 14.94
C ILE A 207 33.46 -5.28 15.85
N SER A 208 33.78 -5.29 17.15
CA SER A 208 33.05 -4.51 18.16
C SER A 208 33.46 -3.02 18.18
N GLY A 209 34.57 -2.68 17.51
CA GLY A 209 35.09 -1.32 17.40
C GLY A 209 34.95 -0.75 15.98
N VAL A 210 35.95 0.00 15.55
CA VAL A 210 36.03 0.58 14.21
C VAL A 210 36.81 -0.34 13.28
N LEU A 211 36.32 -0.53 12.04
CA LEU A 211 37.06 -1.17 10.96
C LEU A 211 37.54 -0.08 9.99
N SER A 212 38.86 0.12 9.91
CA SER A 212 39.46 0.97 8.90
C SER A 212 40.30 0.15 7.93
N VAL A 213 40.30 0.55 6.66
CA VAL A 213 41.16 -0.01 5.62
C VAL A 213 41.97 1.14 5.01
N ASN A 214 43.30 1.03 5.11
CA ASN A 214 44.27 2.05 4.72
C ASN A 214 44.07 3.43 5.38
N GLN A 215 43.49 3.48 6.59
CA GLN A 215 43.32 4.69 7.40
C GLN A 215 43.71 4.44 8.86
N LEU A 216 44.58 5.31 9.39
CA LEU A 216 45.00 5.28 10.80
C LEU A 216 44.04 6.06 11.72
N HIS A 217 43.32 7.04 11.17
CA HIS A 217 42.40 7.89 11.92
C HIS A 217 41.02 7.86 11.27
N PRO A 218 40.25 6.79 11.52
CA PRO A 218 38.94 6.65 10.89
C PRO A 218 37.96 7.73 11.37
N ALA A 219 37.23 8.32 10.43
CA ALA A 219 36.16 9.28 10.68
C ALA A 219 34.78 8.61 10.85
N ALA A 220 34.68 7.30 10.60
CA ALA A 220 33.46 6.52 10.68
C ALA A 220 33.72 5.11 11.25
N GLN A 221 32.63 4.38 11.58
CA GLN A 221 32.73 3.00 12.09
C GLN A 221 33.28 2.01 11.05
N LEU A 222 33.04 2.27 9.76
CA LEU A 222 33.69 1.63 8.63
C LEU A 222 34.34 2.74 7.80
N ASP A 223 35.67 2.79 7.75
CA ASP A 223 36.40 3.82 7.00
C ASP A 223 37.30 3.23 5.90
N VAL A 224 36.82 3.48 4.69
CA VAL A 224 37.25 3.10 3.33
C VAL A 224 38.25 3.97 2.58
N GLN A 225 39.58 3.95 2.80
CA GLN A 225 40.49 4.63 1.83
C GLN A 225 41.06 3.65 0.80
N SER A 226 40.78 3.89 -0.47
CA SER A 226 41.36 3.12 -1.58
C SER A 226 41.52 3.98 -2.83
N ASP A 227 42.56 3.69 -3.59
CA ASP A 227 42.83 4.20 -4.94
C ASP A 227 42.37 3.21 -6.03
N ARG A 228 41.78 2.07 -5.64
CA ARG A 228 41.26 1.08 -6.59
C ARG A 228 39.95 1.56 -7.22
N PRO A 229 39.66 1.20 -8.49
CA PRO A 229 38.45 1.64 -9.18
C PRO A 229 37.13 1.34 -8.45
N GLN A 230 37.08 0.23 -7.70
CA GLN A 230 35.97 -0.12 -6.82
C GLN A 230 36.46 -0.15 -5.37
N ILE A 231 35.86 0.68 -4.52
CA ILE A 231 36.19 0.77 -3.09
C ILE A 231 35.47 -0.33 -2.32
N ALA A 232 34.17 -0.52 -2.61
CA ALA A 232 33.35 -1.52 -1.95
C ALA A 232 32.39 -2.17 -2.96
N ALA A 233 32.19 -3.48 -2.82
CA ALA A 233 31.21 -4.22 -3.60
C ALA A 233 30.48 -5.24 -2.70
N ILE A 234 29.15 -5.22 -2.75
CA ILE A 234 28.30 -6.28 -2.20
C ILE A 234 27.88 -7.15 -3.38
N ARG A 235 28.20 -8.44 -3.31
CA ARG A 235 27.96 -9.41 -4.38
C ARG A 235 26.98 -10.47 -3.91
N VAL A 236 26.01 -10.79 -4.77
CA VAL A 236 25.10 -11.93 -4.57
C VAL A 236 25.64 -13.16 -5.32
N ASP A 237 26.38 -12.93 -6.40
CA ASP A 237 27.14 -13.94 -7.14
C ASP A 237 28.45 -13.35 -7.71
N ASP A 238 29.22 -14.16 -8.43
CA ASP A 238 30.52 -13.78 -9.00
C ASP A 238 30.41 -12.84 -10.21
N GLN A 239 29.23 -12.70 -10.81
CA GLN A 239 29.05 -12.04 -12.11
C GLN A 239 28.57 -10.60 -11.95
N THR A 240 27.60 -10.34 -11.05
CA THR A 240 26.99 -9.00 -10.92
C THR A 240 26.98 -8.54 -9.46
N PRO A 241 27.63 -7.41 -9.13
CA PRO A 241 27.51 -6.84 -7.80
C PRO A 241 26.09 -6.26 -7.61
N ALA A 242 25.50 -6.51 -6.45
CA ALA A 242 24.24 -5.90 -6.05
C ALA A 242 24.42 -4.41 -5.73
N LEU A 243 25.56 -4.04 -5.13
CA LEU A 243 25.93 -2.67 -4.80
C LEU A 243 27.43 -2.44 -5.05
N VAL A 244 27.79 -1.33 -5.68
CA VAL A 244 29.19 -0.90 -5.88
C VAL A 244 29.34 0.57 -5.51
N LEU A 245 30.43 0.90 -4.83
CA LEU A 245 30.93 2.27 -4.68
C LEU A 245 32.29 2.39 -5.39
N THR A 246 32.39 3.29 -6.37
CA THR A 246 33.64 3.52 -7.13
C THR A 246 34.55 4.55 -6.46
N ALA A 247 35.80 4.63 -6.90
CA ALA A 247 36.76 5.65 -6.44
C ALA A 247 36.30 7.10 -6.70
N GLU A 248 35.51 7.30 -7.75
CA GLU A 248 34.95 8.61 -8.12
C GLU A 248 33.67 8.96 -7.32
N GLY A 249 33.28 8.10 -6.37
CA GLY A 249 32.08 8.29 -5.55
C GLY A 249 30.77 7.97 -6.26
N LYS A 250 30.79 7.14 -7.31
CA LYS A 250 29.58 6.68 -7.99
C LYS A 250 29.01 5.45 -7.29
N LEU A 251 27.70 5.44 -7.09
CA LEU A 251 26.94 4.33 -6.51
C LEU A 251 26.22 3.56 -7.63
N GLY A 252 26.61 2.30 -7.84
CA GLY A 252 25.93 1.37 -8.74
C GLY A 252 25.06 0.38 -7.96
N VAL A 253 23.79 0.21 -8.36
CA VAL A 253 22.89 -0.84 -7.86
C VAL A 253 22.58 -1.78 -9.02
N GLY A 254 23.00 -3.04 -8.92
CA GLY A 254 22.88 -4.03 -10.01
C GLY A 254 23.76 -3.76 -11.24
N THR A 255 24.71 -2.82 -11.16
CA THR A 255 25.70 -2.53 -12.21
C THR A 255 27.11 -2.40 -11.63
N ALA A 256 28.11 -2.91 -12.36
CA ALA A 256 29.52 -2.86 -11.95
C ALA A 256 30.25 -1.59 -12.46
N GLN A 257 29.66 -0.89 -13.44
CA GLN A 257 30.24 0.26 -14.12
C GLN A 257 29.22 1.40 -14.16
N PRO A 258 28.94 2.06 -13.02
CA PRO A 258 27.96 3.14 -12.99
C PRO A 258 28.40 4.31 -13.88
N GLU A 259 27.53 4.73 -14.79
CA GLU A 259 27.80 5.85 -15.69
C GLU A 259 27.46 7.19 -15.03
N ALA A 260 26.47 7.20 -14.12
CA ALA A 260 26.03 8.35 -13.33
C ALA A 260 26.48 8.28 -11.85
N ARG A 261 26.25 9.36 -11.08
CA ARG A 261 26.53 9.38 -9.63
C ARG A 261 25.76 8.31 -8.87
N MET A 262 24.53 8.04 -9.29
CA MET A 262 23.72 6.90 -8.85
C MET A 262 23.16 6.25 -10.10
N ASP A 263 23.45 4.96 -10.29
CA ASP A 263 23.06 4.19 -11.46
C ASP A 263 22.40 2.90 -11.00
N VAL A 264 21.15 2.68 -11.41
CA VAL A 264 20.33 1.54 -11.00
C VAL A 264 19.99 0.73 -12.24
N SER A 265 20.57 -0.46 -12.35
CA SER A 265 20.23 -1.44 -13.38
C SER A 265 18.96 -2.17 -12.96
N GLY A 266 17.80 -1.58 -13.27
CA GLY A 266 16.48 -2.11 -12.91
C GLY A 266 15.49 -1.03 -12.51
N ASN A 267 14.50 -1.42 -11.71
CA ASN A 267 13.42 -0.53 -11.27
C ASN A 267 13.81 0.24 -10.00
N LEU A 268 13.43 1.53 -9.92
CA LEU A 268 13.41 2.30 -8.69
C LEU A 268 11.97 2.38 -8.16
N ALA A 269 11.67 1.67 -7.08
CA ALA A 269 10.39 1.77 -6.39
C ALA A 269 10.48 2.78 -5.23
N LEU A 270 9.44 3.60 -5.07
CA LEU A 270 9.30 4.53 -3.94
C LEU A 270 8.13 4.08 -3.07
N ASP A 271 8.33 4.05 -1.75
CA ASP A 271 7.26 3.74 -0.80
C ASP A 271 6.20 4.85 -0.73
N ALA A 272 5.01 4.50 -0.22
CA ALA A 272 3.89 5.43 -0.13
C ALA A 272 4.26 6.73 0.60
N GLY A 273 3.92 7.86 -0.02
CA GLY A 273 4.19 9.19 0.54
C GLY A 273 5.63 9.68 0.39
N ARG A 274 6.50 8.97 -0.33
CA ARG A 274 7.83 9.45 -0.73
C ARG A 274 7.80 10.04 -2.13
N ALA A 275 8.70 10.97 -2.40
CA ALA A 275 8.81 11.67 -3.68
C ALA A 275 10.27 11.75 -4.13
N LEU A 276 10.47 11.88 -5.43
CA LEU A 276 11.74 12.31 -6.02
C LEU A 276 11.77 13.84 -6.03
N ASP A 277 12.60 14.44 -5.18
CA ASP A 277 12.74 15.89 -5.08
C ASP A 277 13.94 16.38 -5.90
N PHE A 278 13.72 17.43 -6.68
CA PHE A 278 14.75 18.10 -7.47
C PHE A 278 14.99 19.47 -6.85
N GLY A 279 16.18 19.72 -6.29
CA GLY A 279 16.54 21.02 -5.69
C GLY A 279 16.65 22.20 -6.69
N GLY A 280 16.24 22.00 -7.94
CA GLY A 280 16.29 22.95 -9.05
C GLY A 280 15.52 22.38 -10.25
N ALA A 281 15.84 22.84 -11.47
CA ALA A 281 15.25 22.26 -12.67
C ALA A 281 15.61 20.76 -12.78
N GLY A 282 14.62 19.93 -13.13
CA GLY A 282 14.74 18.48 -13.13
C GLY A 282 14.16 17.85 -14.40
N ARG A 283 14.62 16.64 -14.75
CA ARG A 283 14.09 15.89 -15.89
C ARG A 283 13.95 14.41 -15.52
N ILE A 284 12.78 13.85 -15.81
CA ILE A 284 12.54 12.41 -15.88
C ILE A 284 12.44 12.07 -17.37
N GLN A 285 13.19 11.09 -17.85
CA GLN A 285 13.28 10.78 -19.27
C GLN A 285 13.38 9.27 -19.49
N ALA A 286 12.75 8.77 -20.54
CA ALA A 286 12.99 7.44 -21.07
C ALA A 286 13.58 7.49 -22.49
N GLY A 287 14.55 6.64 -22.78
CA GLY A 287 15.23 6.53 -24.08
C GLY A 287 16.07 7.75 -24.47
N GLU A 288 16.35 7.92 -25.76
CA GLU A 288 17.17 9.01 -26.35
C GLU A 288 16.49 10.41 -26.32
N GLY A 289 15.59 10.66 -25.36
CA GLY A 289 14.98 11.98 -25.15
C GLY A 289 13.62 12.17 -25.79
N ILE A 290 13.05 11.07 -26.25
CA ILE A 290 11.76 10.93 -26.93
C ILE A 290 10.61 11.16 -25.94
N HIS A 291 10.74 10.62 -24.73
CA HIS A 291 9.73 10.69 -23.66
C HIS A 291 10.33 11.38 -22.44
N GLY A 292 9.69 12.42 -21.92
CA GLY A 292 10.14 13.02 -20.69
C GLY A 292 9.21 14.04 -20.06
N LEU A 293 9.43 14.22 -18.76
CA LEU A 293 8.82 15.24 -17.93
C LEU A 293 9.94 16.18 -17.48
N THR A 294 9.82 17.46 -17.80
CA THR A 294 10.77 18.49 -17.38
C THR A 294 10.09 19.44 -16.42
N PHE A 295 10.77 19.71 -15.31
CA PHE A 295 10.37 20.64 -14.28
C PHE A 295 11.33 21.83 -14.35
N ASP A 296 10.80 23.03 -14.56
CA ASP A 296 11.54 24.27 -14.42
C ASP A 296 10.86 25.16 -13.36
N ALA A 297 11.48 26.30 -13.01
CA ALA A 297 10.96 27.18 -11.95
C ALA A 297 9.59 27.82 -12.27
N SER A 298 9.17 27.79 -13.53
CA SER A 298 8.00 28.49 -14.06
C SER A 298 6.97 27.56 -14.72
N SER A 299 7.36 26.33 -15.05
CA SER A 299 6.56 25.43 -15.86
C SER A 299 6.92 23.96 -15.62
N THR A 300 5.95 23.11 -15.91
CA THR A 300 6.16 21.66 -16.05
C THR A 300 5.77 21.30 -17.47
N THR A 301 6.73 20.80 -18.24
CA THR A 301 6.51 20.41 -19.64
C THR A 301 6.57 18.90 -19.78
N VAL A 302 5.54 18.32 -20.37
CA VAL A 302 5.54 16.93 -20.84
C VAL A 302 5.96 16.94 -22.30
N ARG A 303 7.02 16.22 -22.64
CA ARG A 303 7.47 15.98 -24.02
C ARG A 303 7.27 14.51 -24.34
N GLU A 304 6.46 14.25 -25.37
CA GLU A 304 6.04 12.91 -25.74
C GLU A 304 5.93 12.82 -27.26
N GLU A 305 6.63 11.87 -27.89
CA GLU A 305 6.42 11.56 -29.32
C GLU A 305 5.16 10.70 -29.56
N GLY A 306 4.67 10.03 -28.51
CA GLY A 306 3.42 9.28 -28.50
C GLY A 306 2.20 10.10 -28.05
N THR A 307 1.18 9.39 -27.56
CA THR A 307 -0.04 10.03 -27.02
C THR A 307 0.11 10.26 -25.52
N ILE A 308 -0.26 11.44 -25.03
CA ILE A 308 -0.41 11.69 -23.59
C ILE A 308 -1.86 11.37 -23.22
N SER A 309 -2.05 10.26 -22.51
CA SER A 309 -3.36 9.81 -22.03
C SER A 309 -3.56 10.16 -20.56
N LEU A 310 -4.64 10.87 -20.25
CA LEU A 310 -5.01 11.24 -18.87
C LEU A 310 -6.17 10.35 -18.41
N CYS A 311 -5.92 9.44 -17.48
CA CYS A 311 -6.92 8.51 -16.93
C CYS A 311 -7.32 8.88 -15.50
N ALA A 312 -8.61 8.75 -15.18
CA ALA A 312 -9.11 8.76 -13.81
C ALA A 312 -9.45 7.32 -13.38
N GLY A 313 -8.56 6.66 -12.64
CA GLY A 313 -8.70 5.24 -12.28
C GLY A 313 -8.30 4.29 -13.40
N GLU A 314 -8.79 3.04 -13.35
CA GLU A 314 -8.43 1.96 -14.29
C GLU A 314 -9.23 1.96 -15.61
N GLY A 315 -9.97 3.03 -15.91
CA GLY A 315 -10.79 3.15 -17.13
C GLY A 315 -10.01 3.67 -18.34
N ALA A 316 -10.64 3.60 -19.52
CA ALA A 316 -10.11 4.19 -20.75
C ALA A 316 -9.96 5.73 -20.61
N PRO A 317 -8.93 6.34 -21.23
CA PRO A 317 -8.58 7.73 -20.99
C PRO A 317 -9.70 8.69 -21.44
N PRO A 318 -10.30 9.46 -20.54
CA PRO A 318 -11.25 10.50 -20.92
C PRO A 318 -10.61 11.60 -21.77
N VAL A 319 -9.29 11.80 -21.74
CA VAL A 319 -8.58 12.82 -22.53
C VAL A 319 -7.28 12.27 -23.09
N ASP A 320 -7.08 12.43 -24.39
CA ASP A 320 -5.83 12.14 -25.09
C ASP A 320 -5.31 13.39 -25.82
N LEU A 321 -4.01 13.69 -25.66
CA LEU A 321 -3.28 14.61 -26.52
C LEU A 321 -2.43 13.79 -27.50
N LEU A 322 -2.76 13.87 -28.79
CA LEU A 322 -2.11 13.13 -29.85
C LEU A 322 -0.84 13.86 -30.34
N PRO A 323 0.13 13.15 -30.97
CA PRO A 323 1.37 13.74 -31.46
C PRO A 323 1.19 14.92 -32.44
N GLY A 324 0.06 14.98 -33.16
CA GLY A 324 -0.27 16.06 -34.09
C GLY A 324 -0.85 17.32 -33.43
N GLY A 325 -0.92 17.36 -32.09
CA GLY A 325 -1.51 18.46 -31.33
C GLY A 325 -3.03 18.38 -31.18
N GLU A 326 -3.65 17.31 -31.69
CA GLU A 326 -5.08 17.11 -31.52
C GLU A 326 -5.43 16.62 -30.12
N VAL A 327 -6.56 17.09 -29.60
CA VAL A 327 -7.11 16.70 -28.31
C VAL A 327 -8.40 15.93 -28.53
N THR A 328 -8.51 14.74 -27.96
CA THR A 328 -9.77 13.99 -27.92
C THR A 328 -10.29 13.91 -26.50
N VAL A 329 -11.61 13.98 -26.34
CA VAL A 329 -12.31 13.80 -25.08
C VAL A 329 -13.38 12.72 -25.26
N GLY A 330 -13.37 11.66 -24.45
CA GLY A 330 -14.43 10.64 -24.43
C GLY A 330 -14.21 9.38 -25.29
N ASN A 331 -13.01 8.79 -25.30
CA ASN A 331 -12.73 7.49 -25.96
C ASN A 331 -13.08 7.44 -27.47
N LEU A 332 -12.67 8.47 -28.21
CA LEU A 332 -12.91 8.55 -29.66
C LEU A 332 -11.95 7.65 -30.44
N SER A 333 -12.48 6.63 -31.11
CA SER A 333 -11.74 5.78 -32.06
C SER A 333 -12.61 5.44 -33.29
N PRO A 334 -12.11 5.61 -34.54
CA PRO A 334 -10.77 6.07 -34.91
C PRO A 334 -10.59 7.60 -34.75
N LYS A 335 -9.31 8.04 -34.82
CA LYS A 335 -8.90 9.45 -34.73
C LYS A 335 -9.80 10.36 -35.59
N PRO A 336 -10.54 11.30 -35.00
CA PRO A 336 -11.28 12.28 -35.77
C PRO A 336 -10.32 13.31 -36.40
N GLY A 337 -10.65 13.83 -37.58
CA GLY A 337 -9.79 14.77 -38.32
C GLY A 337 -9.74 16.21 -37.77
N ALA A 338 -10.30 16.48 -36.59
CA ALA A 338 -10.38 17.82 -36.00
C ALA A 338 -9.38 17.98 -34.84
N LEU A 339 -8.87 19.21 -34.64
CA LEU A 339 -7.93 19.54 -33.56
C LEU A 339 -8.51 19.33 -32.15
N LEU A 340 -9.83 19.49 -31.97
CA LEU A 340 -10.53 19.13 -30.75
C LEU A 340 -11.76 18.31 -31.10
N SER A 341 -11.85 17.11 -30.55
CA SER A 341 -13.01 16.22 -30.74
C SER A 341 -13.53 15.76 -29.39
N VAL A 342 -14.84 15.86 -29.18
CA VAL A 342 -15.50 15.53 -27.91
C VAL A 342 -16.62 14.54 -28.19
N ASP A 343 -16.52 13.33 -27.67
CA ASP A 343 -17.64 12.38 -27.59
C ASP A 343 -18.47 12.71 -26.35
N GLY A 344 -19.45 13.59 -26.55
CA GLY A 344 -20.34 14.03 -25.49
C GLY A 344 -20.79 15.46 -25.67
N ARG A 345 -21.50 15.95 -24.66
CA ARG A 345 -22.09 17.29 -24.68
C ARG A 345 -21.05 18.33 -24.27
N VAL A 346 -20.76 19.25 -25.18
CA VAL A 346 -20.05 20.50 -24.86
C VAL A 346 -21.06 21.54 -24.37
N ARG A 347 -20.87 22.09 -23.16
CA ARG A 347 -21.76 23.11 -22.57
C ARG A 347 -20.96 24.35 -22.18
N SER A 348 -21.34 25.50 -22.75
CA SER A 348 -20.93 26.82 -22.24
C SER A 348 -21.92 27.28 -21.17
N LEU A 349 -21.45 27.63 -19.97
CA LEU A 349 -22.30 28.14 -18.88
C LEU A 349 -22.50 29.66 -18.92
N SER A 350 -21.54 30.38 -19.50
CA SER A 350 -21.54 31.83 -19.66
C SER A 350 -20.66 32.18 -20.87
N GLY A 351 -21.05 33.19 -21.67
CA GLY A 351 -20.37 33.46 -22.94
C GLY A 351 -20.64 32.37 -23.99
N GLY A 352 -19.81 32.27 -25.02
CA GLY A 352 -19.91 31.19 -26.02
C GLY A 352 -18.57 30.88 -26.67
N PHE A 353 -18.59 30.24 -27.83
CA PHE A 353 -17.41 29.74 -28.51
C PHE A 353 -16.92 30.72 -29.57
N GLN A 354 -15.59 30.91 -29.65
CA GLN A 354 -14.98 31.51 -30.82
C GLN A 354 -14.62 30.40 -31.81
N PHE A 355 -15.17 30.48 -33.01
CA PHE A 355 -14.90 29.52 -34.07
C PHE A 355 -13.74 29.99 -34.96
N ALA A 356 -13.15 29.05 -35.70
CA ALA A 356 -12.20 29.37 -36.75
C ALA A 356 -12.86 30.32 -37.76
N GLY A 357 -12.23 31.47 -38.01
CA GLY A 357 -12.81 32.56 -38.81
C GLY A 357 -13.24 33.80 -38.01
N GLY A 358 -13.03 33.80 -36.68
CA GLY A 358 -13.26 34.98 -35.83
C GLY A 358 -14.71 35.19 -35.41
N VAL A 359 -15.63 34.30 -35.81
CA VAL A 359 -17.02 34.32 -35.35
C VAL A 359 -17.04 33.96 -33.87
N VAL A 360 -17.50 34.91 -33.05
CA VAL A 360 -17.67 34.71 -31.61
C VAL A 360 -19.15 34.53 -31.32
N GLN A 361 -19.53 33.36 -30.85
CA GLN A 361 -20.78 33.20 -30.11
C GLN A 361 -20.56 33.88 -28.74
N THR A 362 -21.17 35.04 -28.52
CA THR A 362 -20.97 35.83 -27.29
C THR A 362 -21.88 35.41 -26.14
N THR A 363 -22.88 34.57 -26.40
CA THR A 363 -23.86 34.11 -25.41
C THR A 363 -24.04 32.60 -25.45
N ALA A 364 -24.36 31.99 -24.31
CA ALA A 364 -24.70 30.57 -24.28
C ALA A 364 -26.02 30.39 -25.05
N ALA A 365 -26.05 29.49 -26.04
CA ALA A 365 -27.17 29.37 -26.95
C ALA A 365 -28.48 29.01 -26.20
N HIS A 366 -29.34 30.00 -26.00
CA HIS A 366 -30.74 29.82 -25.64
C HIS A 366 -31.61 30.09 -26.89
N SER A 367 -31.81 29.07 -27.73
CA SER A 367 -32.66 29.17 -28.93
C SER A 367 -34.15 29.17 -28.52
N THR A 368 -34.76 30.37 -28.42
CA THR A 368 -36.22 30.53 -28.22
C THR A 368 -36.85 31.64 -29.08
N THR A 369 -36.14 32.24 -30.03
CA THR A 369 -36.68 33.35 -30.84
C THR A 369 -37.52 32.85 -32.02
N VAL A 370 -38.83 33.09 -31.96
CA VAL A 370 -39.76 33.06 -33.12
C VAL A 370 -39.20 33.99 -34.22
N ARG A 371 -39.24 33.64 -35.50
CA ARG A 371 -38.69 34.51 -36.57
C ARG A 371 -39.69 35.60 -36.98
N VAL A 372 -39.19 36.76 -37.43
CA VAL A 372 -40.03 37.78 -38.07
C VAL A 372 -40.74 37.18 -39.29
N GLY A 373 -42.03 37.50 -39.44
CA GLY A 373 -42.91 36.91 -40.46
C GLY A 373 -43.62 35.63 -40.02
N ALA A 374 -43.27 35.03 -38.87
CA ALA A 374 -43.97 33.87 -38.35
C ALA A 374 -45.38 34.25 -37.88
N VAL A 375 -46.38 33.50 -38.34
CA VAL A 375 -47.78 33.64 -37.92
C VAL A 375 -48.06 32.66 -36.79
N LEU A 376 -48.65 33.16 -35.70
CA LEU A 376 -49.04 32.40 -34.53
C LEU A 376 -50.55 32.51 -34.31
N ASP A 377 -51.12 31.42 -33.80
CA ASP A 377 -52.49 31.40 -33.32
C ASP A 377 -52.50 31.98 -31.90
N TYR A 378 -53.20 33.09 -31.74
CA TYR A 378 -53.29 33.82 -30.49
C TYR A 378 -54.72 33.79 -29.97
N TRP A 379 -54.87 33.39 -28.71
CA TRP A 379 -56.17 33.36 -28.07
C TRP A 379 -56.59 34.77 -27.65
N ALA A 380 -57.72 35.24 -28.20
CA ALA A 380 -58.33 36.51 -27.81
C ALA A 380 -59.55 36.24 -26.91
N PRO A 381 -59.59 36.78 -25.68
CA PRO A 381 -60.76 36.65 -24.81
C PRO A 381 -62.02 37.31 -25.43
N PRO A 382 -63.24 36.80 -25.18
CA PRO A 382 -64.48 37.26 -25.83
C PRO A 382 -64.89 38.74 -25.59
N ALA A 383 -64.28 39.43 -24.62
CA ALA A 383 -64.58 40.83 -24.30
C ALA A 383 -63.57 41.78 -24.97
N HIS A 384 -63.88 42.21 -26.19
CA HIS A 384 -63.02 42.99 -27.10
C HIS A 384 -62.72 44.46 -26.70
N THR A 385 -62.49 44.77 -25.43
CA THR A 385 -62.07 46.13 -25.03
C THR A 385 -60.74 46.07 -24.27
N GLY A 386 -59.62 45.95 -25.01
CA GLY A 386 -58.28 46.13 -24.43
C GLY A 386 -57.22 45.10 -24.82
N LEU A 387 -57.36 44.36 -25.93
CA LEU A 387 -56.27 43.49 -26.40
C LEU A 387 -55.03 44.32 -26.75
N VAL A 388 -53.98 44.22 -25.94
CA VAL A 388 -52.66 44.80 -26.22
C VAL A 388 -51.74 43.65 -26.59
N LEU A 389 -51.33 43.60 -27.86
CA LEU A 389 -50.29 42.68 -28.29
C LEU A 389 -48.92 43.21 -27.84
N PRO A 390 -47.93 42.32 -27.57
CA PRO A 390 -46.55 42.75 -27.46
C PRO A 390 -46.13 43.56 -28.71
N PRO A 391 -45.28 44.59 -28.58
CA PRO A 391 -44.89 45.45 -29.70
C PRO A 391 -44.25 44.71 -30.89
N GLU A 392 -43.74 43.49 -30.65
CA GLU A 392 -43.14 42.65 -31.67
C GLU A 392 -44.17 41.88 -32.51
N PHE A 393 -45.47 42.02 -32.24
CA PHE A 393 -46.53 41.30 -32.92
C PHE A 393 -47.66 42.23 -33.41
N ALA A 394 -48.19 41.93 -34.59
CA ALA A 394 -49.33 42.63 -35.16
C ALA A 394 -50.40 41.65 -35.65
N ILE A 395 -51.66 42.06 -35.62
CA ILE A 395 -52.79 41.24 -36.08
C ILE A 395 -52.73 41.12 -37.61
N CYS A 396 -52.89 39.90 -38.12
CA CYS A 396 -53.01 39.63 -39.55
C CYS A 396 -54.42 40.01 -40.06
N ASP A 397 -54.74 41.30 -40.14
CA ASP A 397 -56.05 41.82 -40.62
C ASP A 397 -55.97 42.58 -41.96
N GLY A 398 -54.79 42.60 -42.58
CA GLY A 398 -54.56 43.32 -43.84
C GLY A 398 -54.02 44.74 -43.68
N HIS A 399 -53.89 45.28 -42.46
CA HIS A 399 -53.29 46.59 -42.27
C HIS A 399 -51.81 46.60 -42.68
N VAL A 400 -51.34 47.79 -43.05
CA VAL A 400 -49.93 48.07 -43.30
C VAL A 400 -49.22 48.24 -41.97
N VAL A 401 -48.10 47.52 -41.76
CA VAL A 401 -47.31 47.67 -40.53
C VAL A 401 -46.78 49.09 -40.44
N ASP A 402 -47.32 49.86 -39.49
CA ASP A 402 -46.92 51.23 -39.19
C ASP A 402 -45.99 51.27 -37.96
N ASP A 403 -44.93 50.48 -38.01
CA ASP A 403 -43.89 50.46 -36.99
C ASP A 403 -42.51 50.65 -37.64
N PRO A 404 -41.83 51.80 -37.44
CA PRO A 404 -40.58 52.13 -38.14
C PRO A 404 -39.39 51.24 -37.75
N GLU A 405 -39.47 50.49 -36.63
CA GLU A 405 -38.43 49.54 -36.25
C GLU A 405 -38.68 48.13 -36.83
N SER A 406 -39.86 47.88 -37.40
CA SER A 406 -40.16 46.61 -38.06
C SER A 406 -39.49 46.54 -39.44
N PRO A 407 -38.80 45.44 -39.79
CA PRO A 407 -38.38 45.20 -41.17
C PRO A 407 -39.56 45.00 -42.14
N LEU A 408 -40.80 44.94 -41.63
CA LEU A 408 -42.04 44.91 -42.42
C LEU A 408 -42.72 46.29 -42.48
N HIS A 409 -42.08 47.38 -42.03
CA HIS A 409 -42.65 48.73 -42.13
C HIS A 409 -43.09 49.06 -43.56
N GLY A 410 -44.34 49.52 -43.73
CA GLY A 410 -44.91 49.80 -45.05
C GLY A 410 -45.38 48.56 -45.84
N VAL A 411 -45.23 47.35 -45.29
CA VAL A 411 -45.73 46.10 -45.88
C VAL A 411 -47.12 45.79 -45.30
N ALA A 412 -48.09 45.48 -46.18
CA ALA A 412 -49.39 44.98 -45.77
C ALA A 412 -49.28 43.55 -45.21
N LEU A 413 -49.78 43.33 -44.00
CA LEU A 413 -49.89 42.00 -43.42
C LEU A 413 -50.92 41.16 -44.20
N PRO A 414 -50.81 39.82 -44.18
CA PRO A 414 -51.89 38.99 -44.73
C PRO A 414 -53.19 39.26 -43.94
N ASN A 415 -54.32 39.42 -44.64
CA ASN A 415 -55.63 39.46 -43.98
C ASN A 415 -56.12 38.03 -43.76
N LEU A 416 -56.00 37.57 -42.53
CA LEU A 416 -56.42 36.26 -42.04
C LEU A 416 -57.64 36.35 -41.10
N VAL A 417 -58.32 37.49 -41.04
CA VAL A 417 -59.59 37.65 -40.31
C VAL A 417 -60.64 36.73 -40.96
N ASP A 418 -61.35 35.98 -40.12
CA ASP A 418 -62.33 34.97 -40.53
C ASP A 418 -61.77 33.89 -41.48
N ARG A 419 -60.45 33.70 -41.49
CA ARG A 419 -59.78 32.61 -42.22
C ARG A 419 -59.21 31.58 -41.26
N MET A 420 -59.47 30.31 -41.54
CA MET A 420 -58.79 29.21 -40.86
C MET A 420 -57.52 28.82 -41.62
N VAL A 421 -56.48 28.48 -40.86
CA VAL A 421 -55.31 27.82 -41.43
C VAL A 421 -55.65 26.35 -41.59
N ARG A 422 -55.77 25.88 -42.82
CA ARG A 422 -55.89 24.45 -43.12
C ARG A 422 -54.48 23.88 -43.28
N GLY A 423 -54.18 22.82 -42.53
CA GLY A 423 -53.00 22.00 -42.82
C GLY A 423 -53.15 21.31 -44.16
N THR A 424 -52.10 21.29 -44.98
CA THR A 424 -52.03 20.48 -46.19
C THR A 424 -50.99 19.38 -46.01
N GLY A 425 -51.30 18.18 -46.50
CA GLY A 425 -50.33 17.07 -46.58
C GLY A 425 -49.35 17.21 -47.74
N ASN A 426 -49.53 18.20 -48.61
CA ASN A 426 -48.68 18.46 -49.77
C ASN A 426 -48.06 19.86 -49.67
N TYR A 427 -46.73 19.95 -49.62
CA TYR A 427 -46.02 21.22 -49.50
C TYR A 427 -46.33 22.20 -50.64
N ALA A 428 -46.67 21.70 -51.83
CA ALA A 428 -47.00 22.52 -52.99
C ALA A 428 -48.32 23.28 -52.84
N GLU A 429 -49.16 22.90 -51.88
CA GLU A 429 -50.42 23.57 -51.58
C GLU A 429 -50.27 24.62 -50.47
N ILE A 430 -49.08 24.78 -49.89
CA ILE A 430 -48.82 25.84 -48.89
C ILE A 430 -49.03 27.20 -49.56
N GLY A 431 -49.90 28.03 -48.97
CA GLY A 431 -50.27 29.35 -49.50
C GLY A 431 -51.47 29.33 -50.47
N THR A 432 -52.01 28.16 -50.82
CA THR A 432 -53.27 28.10 -51.57
C THR A 432 -54.46 28.46 -50.68
N THR A 433 -55.42 29.19 -51.23
CA THR A 433 -56.70 29.47 -50.55
C THR A 433 -57.74 28.45 -51.00
N GLY A 434 -58.49 27.85 -50.07
CA GLY A 434 -59.55 26.90 -50.40
C GLY A 434 -60.39 26.51 -49.19
N GLY A 435 -61.38 25.64 -49.43
CA GLY A 435 -62.41 25.25 -48.47
C GLY A 435 -63.77 25.26 -49.15
N SER A 436 -64.62 24.27 -48.89
CA SER A 436 -65.97 24.21 -49.45
C SER A 436 -66.96 24.69 -48.39
N ALA A 437 -67.86 25.62 -48.75
CA ALA A 437 -68.97 26.05 -47.89
C ALA A 437 -69.94 24.89 -47.56
N GLN A 438 -69.89 23.82 -48.36
CA GLN A 438 -70.64 22.59 -48.17
C GLN A 438 -69.66 21.42 -48.16
N HIS A 439 -69.60 20.68 -47.07
CA HIS A 439 -68.89 19.41 -47.03
C HIS A 439 -69.91 18.30 -46.77
N GLN A 440 -69.79 17.21 -47.52
CA GLN A 440 -70.70 16.08 -47.41
C GLN A 440 -70.03 15.03 -46.51
N HIS A 441 -70.58 14.83 -45.32
CA HIS A 441 -70.17 13.73 -44.46
C HIS A 441 -70.85 12.46 -44.97
N THR A 442 -70.05 11.51 -45.45
CA THR A 442 -70.59 10.18 -45.76
C THR A 442 -70.53 9.35 -44.48
N ILE A 443 -71.62 9.34 -43.72
CA ILE A 443 -71.78 8.41 -42.60
C ILE A 443 -72.19 7.07 -43.22
N THR A 444 -71.21 6.23 -43.53
CA THR A 444 -71.45 4.93 -44.19
C THR A 444 -72.04 3.89 -43.25
N SER A 445 -71.82 4.03 -41.95
CA SER A 445 -72.49 3.22 -40.93
C SER A 445 -72.52 4.01 -39.62
N VAL A 446 -73.62 3.92 -38.87
CA VAL A 446 -73.61 4.22 -37.45
C VAL A 446 -73.32 2.90 -36.75
N PRO A 447 -72.15 2.74 -36.10
CA PRO A 447 -71.83 1.50 -35.41
C PRO A 447 -72.94 1.14 -34.41
N LYS A 448 -73.27 -0.14 -34.33
CA LYS A 448 -74.21 -0.67 -33.32
C LYS A 448 -73.70 -0.22 -31.95
N HIS A 449 -74.47 0.62 -31.28
CA HIS A 449 -74.19 1.08 -29.92
C HIS A 449 -75.39 0.78 -29.04
N THR A 450 -75.12 0.57 -27.75
CA THR A 450 -76.15 0.34 -26.73
C THR A 450 -76.26 1.59 -25.87
N HIS A 451 -77.48 2.05 -25.63
CA HIS A 451 -77.72 3.06 -24.59
C HIS A 451 -77.91 2.34 -23.26
N GLY A 452 -76.82 2.17 -22.53
CA GLY A 452 -76.89 1.76 -21.13
C GLY A 452 -77.17 2.97 -20.25
N VAL A 453 -78.43 3.35 -20.03
CA VAL A 453 -78.74 4.14 -18.82
C VAL A 453 -78.78 3.14 -17.68
N ALA A 454 -77.60 2.87 -17.11
CA ALA A 454 -77.49 2.16 -15.86
C ALA A 454 -78.24 2.96 -14.80
N HIS A 455 -79.45 2.51 -14.48
CA HIS A 455 -80.21 3.04 -13.36
C HIS A 455 -80.58 1.86 -12.47
N ARG A 456 -80.35 2.05 -11.17
CA ARG A 456 -80.51 1.02 -10.15
C ARG A 456 -81.73 1.41 -9.32
N HIS A 457 -82.72 0.55 -9.26
CA HIS A 457 -83.79 0.69 -8.28
C HIS A 457 -83.35 -0.06 -7.02
N TYR A 458 -83.36 0.60 -5.87
CA TYR A 458 -83.13 -0.08 -4.59
C TYR A 458 -84.39 -0.86 -4.21
N ASP A 459 -84.23 -2.11 -3.78
CA ASP A 459 -85.31 -2.93 -3.22
C ASP A 459 -86.06 -2.14 -2.14
N TYR A 460 -87.32 -1.78 -2.41
CA TYR A 460 -88.15 -1.13 -1.40
C TYR A 460 -88.67 -2.19 -0.44
N THR A 461 -88.13 -2.19 0.78
CA THR A 461 -88.66 -2.97 1.90
C THR A 461 -89.22 -1.99 2.92
N GLY A 462 -90.52 -2.08 3.16
CA GLY A 462 -91.24 -1.22 4.09
C GLY A 462 -92.25 -2.03 4.89
N THR A 463 -92.38 -1.68 6.17
CA THR A 463 -93.43 -2.19 7.07
C THR A 463 -94.43 -1.07 7.28
N THR A 464 -95.70 -1.32 7.00
CA THR A 464 -96.78 -0.33 7.21
C THR A 464 -96.94 -0.06 8.71
N THR A 465 -97.02 1.20 9.15
CA THR A 465 -97.30 1.51 10.57
C THR A 465 -98.68 0.99 10.99
N PRO A 466 -98.86 0.49 12.22
CA PRO A 466 -100.18 0.08 12.74
C PRO A 466 -101.21 1.20 12.59
N SER A 467 -102.42 0.84 12.18
CA SER A 467 -103.55 1.78 12.13
C SER A 467 -103.90 2.22 13.56
N LEU A 468 -103.62 3.48 13.91
CA LEU A 468 -103.86 4.04 15.26
C LEU A 468 -105.29 4.58 15.48
N THR A 469 -106.25 4.24 14.63
CA THR A 469 -107.63 4.72 14.78
C THR A 469 -108.64 3.60 14.90
N LYS A 470 -109.05 3.33 16.13
CA LYS A 470 -110.26 2.55 16.46
C LYS A 470 -111.50 3.44 16.24
N GLY A 471 -112.43 2.94 15.43
CA GLY A 471 -113.84 3.30 15.29
C GLY A 471 -114.35 4.68 15.70
N ALA A 472 -114.89 5.41 14.71
CA ALA A 472 -116.26 5.86 14.82
C ALA A 472 -117.10 4.95 13.91
N SER A 473 -118.00 4.18 14.52
CA SER A 473 -119.04 3.45 13.80
C SER A 473 -119.91 4.43 13.01
N ASN A 474 -120.44 3.99 11.86
CA ASN A 474 -121.88 3.80 11.65
C ASN A 474 -122.15 3.14 10.28
N ASN A 475 -122.75 1.94 10.32
CA ASN A 475 -123.37 1.13 9.25
C ASN A 475 -122.42 0.53 8.19
N GLY A 476 -122.26 -0.79 8.01
CA GLY A 476 -122.85 -1.99 8.59
C GLY A 476 -122.28 -3.22 7.86
N VAL A 477 -122.11 -4.34 8.58
CA VAL A 477 -121.62 -5.67 8.13
C VAL A 477 -120.21 -5.72 7.50
N ASP A 478 -119.17 -5.74 8.34
CA ASP A 478 -118.14 -6.81 8.41
C ASP A 478 -116.97 -6.35 9.31
N ASP A 479 -117.18 -6.37 10.62
CA ASP A 479 -116.15 -6.06 11.64
C ASP A 479 -115.61 -7.35 12.28
N GLN A 480 -115.25 -8.36 11.47
CA GLN A 480 -114.67 -9.61 11.98
C GLN A 480 -113.35 -10.06 11.32
N THR A 481 -112.63 -9.20 10.59
CA THR A 481 -111.32 -9.60 10.01
C THR A 481 -110.15 -8.62 10.18
N SER A 482 -110.32 -7.46 10.83
CA SER A 482 -109.20 -6.55 11.10
C SER A 482 -108.93 -6.39 12.59
N ASP A 483 -108.17 -7.33 13.15
CA ASP A 483 -107.58 -7.14 14.48
C ASP A 483 -106.49 -6.06 14.43
N ASN A 484 -106.45 -5.23 15.48
CA ASN A 484 -105.87 -3.88 15.52
C ASN A 484 -104.33 -3.83 15.65
N ASP A 485 -103.60 -4.85 15.23
CA ASP A 485 -102.13 -4.83 15.25
C ASP A 485 -101.55 -5.87 14.28
N HIS A 486 -101.84 -5.71 12.99
CA HIS A 486 -101.15 -6.49 11.96
C HIS A 486 -100.41 -5.59 10.97
N VAL A 487 -99.16 -5.95 10.73
CA VAL A 487 -98.20 -5.21 9.91
C VAL A 487 -97.97 -6.03 8.64
N HIS A 488 -98.16 -5.45 7.46
CA HIS A 488 -97.80 -6.12 6.21
C HIS A 488 -96.33 -5.84 5.91
N SER A 489 -95.52 -6.90 5.80
CA SER A 489 -94.22 -6.78 5.15
C SER A 489 -94.44 -6.82 3.64
N VAL A 490 -94.29 -5.67 2.97
CA VAL A 490 -94.32 -5.62 1.51
C VAL A 490 -92.88 -5.78 1.02
N ARG A 491 -92.63 -6.85 0.26
CA ARG A 491 -91.41 -7.03 -0.53
C ARG A 491 -91.81 -7.23 -1.98
N ILE A 492 -91.43 -6.28 -2.83
CA ILE A 492 -91.61 -6.39 -4.29
C ILE A 492 -90.23 -6.65 -4.88
N PRO A 493 -89.84 -7.91 -5.15
CA PRO A 493 -88.65 -8.18 -5.95
C PRO A 493 -88.96 -7.85 -7.41
N ILE A 494 -88.36 -6.79 -7.95
CA ILE A 494 -88.49 -6.46 -9.38
C ILE A 494 -87.28 -7.05 -10.09
N TYR A 495 -87.51 -8.07 -10.90
CA TYR A 495 -86.52 -8.73 -11.73
C TYR A 495 -85.93 -7.75 -12.76
N GLU A 496 -84.60 -7.71 -12.89
CA GLU A 496 -83.88 -6.95 -13.90
C GLU A 496 -84.41 -7.32 -15.30
N SER A 497 -84.91 -6.33 -16.06
CA SER A 497 -85.28 -6.55 -17.45
C SER A 497 -84.00 -6.65 -18.29
N PRO A 498 -83.82 -7.71 -19.10
CA PRO A 498 -82.64 -7.83 -19.97
C PRO A 498 -82.63 -6.67 -20.98
N VAL A 499 -81.44 -6.13 -21.21
CA VAL A 499 -81.12 -5.14 -22.26
C VAL A 499 -81.71 -5.60 -23.59
N THR A 500 -82.81 -4.99 -24.02
CA THR A 500 -83.33 -5.17 -25.37
C THR A 500 -82.49 -4.34 -26.34
N GLU A 501 -81.85 -4.97 -27.31
CA GLU A 501 -81.22 -4.27 -28.43
C GLU A 501 -82.29 -3.45 -29.17
N SER A 502 -82.12 -2.13 -29.27
CA SER A 502 -83.03 -1.30 -30.06
C SER A 502 -82.80 -1.55 -31.56
N ALA A 503 -83.76 -2.16 -32.23
CA ALA A 503 -83.68 -2.43 -33.67
C ALA A 503 -83.82 -1.16 -34.55
N GLU A 504 -84.09 0.02 -33.99
CA GLU A 504 -84.65 1.13 -34.79
C GLU A 504 -83.65 2.19 -35.29
N ASN A 505 -82.40 2.25 -34.84
CA ASN A 505 -81.41 3.26 -35.34
C ASN A 505 -80.01 2.70 -35.66
N SER A 506 -79.88 1.39 -35.89
CA SER A 506 -78.61 0.78 -36.31
C SER A 506 -78.77 0.06 -37.65
N GLY A 507 -78.02 0.49 -38.66
CA GLY A 507 -78.05 -0.03 -40.03
C GLY A 507 -77.39 0.90 -41.04
N ASP A 508 -77.07 0.38 -42.23
CA ASP A 508 -76.53 1.15 -43.35
C ASP A 508 -77.53 2.23 -43.78
N LEU A 509 -77.18 3.50 -43.59
CA LEU A 509 -77.95 4.61 -44.12
C LEU A 509 -77.77 4.63 -45.65
N LYS A 510 -78.82 4.26 -46.39
CA LYS A 510 -78.77 4.16 -47.87
C LYS A 510 -78.67 5.51 -48.62
N SER A 511 -78.42 6.63 -47.95
CA SER A 511 -78.18 7.93 -48.62
C SER A 511 -77.37 8.88 -47.74
N ALA A 512 -76.40 9.58 -48.34
CA ALA A 512 -75.62 10.61 -47.68
C ALA A 512 -76.52 11.74 -47.16
N ILE A 513 -76.36 12.13 -45.90
CA ILE A 513 -77.06 13.27 -45.32
C ILE A 513 -76.25 14.52 -45.61
N THR A 514 -76.79 15.42 -46.42
CA THR A 514 -76.20 16.74 -46.63
C THR A 514 -76.58 17.62 -45.43
N THR A 515 -75.60 17.95 -44.58
CA THR A 515 -75.81 18.93 -43.50
C THR A 515 -75.99 20.32 -44.09
N SER A 516 -76.73 21.19 -43.40
CA SER A 516 -76.74 22.63 -43.69
C SER A 516 -75.31 23.19 -43.67
N PRO A 517 -75.04 24.34 -44.32
CA PRO A 517 -73.71 24.97 -44.28
C PRO A 517 -73.21 25.04 -42.85
N ALA A 518 -72.05 24.44 -42.58
CA ALA A 518 -71.40 24.59 -41.29
C ALA A 518 -71.02 26.07 -41.16
N ASP A 519 -71.41 26.70 -40.06
CA ASP A 519 -70.94 28.05 -39.79
C ASP A 519 -69.41 28.01 -39.73
N ASN A 520 -68.75 28.86 -40.51
CA ASN A 520 -67.28 28.87 -40.64
C ASN A 520 -66.60 29.32 -39.33
N LEU A 521 -67.40 29.65 -38.31
CA LEU A 521 -67.00 30.12 -37.00
C LEU A 521 -67.64 29.21 -35.93
N PRO A 522 -66.88 28.32 -35.25
CA PRO A 522 -67.39 27.69 -34.05
C PRO A 522 -67.68 28.77 -33.00
N ALA A 523 -68.91 28.79 -32.48
CA ALA A 523 -69.43 29.86 -31.62
C ALA A 523 -68.61 30.14 -30.33
N SER A 524 -67.63 29.29 -29.99
CA SER A 524 -66.86 29.36 -28.74
C SER A 524 -65.37 29.71 -28.87
N PHE A 525 -64.80 29.85 -30.07
CA PHE A 525 -63.35 30.14 -30.22
C PHE A 525 -63.04 31.14 -31.35
N ARG A 526 -62.77 32.40 -31.00
CA ARG A 526 -62.13 33.38 -31.90
C ARG A 526 -60.62 33.35 -31.69
N LEU A 527 -59.90 32.59 -32.51
CA LEU A 527 -58.43 32.66 -32.58
C LEU A 527 -58.05 33.83 -33.48
N LEU A 528 -57.21 34.74 -32.98
CA LEU A 528 -56.55 35.75 -33.81
C LEU A 528 -55.30 35.13 -34.44
N LYS A 529 -54.99 35.54 -35.67
CA LYS A 529 -53.70 35.27 -36.29
C LYS A 529 -52.84 36.51 -36.07
N ILE A 530 -51.72 36.36 -35.37
CA ILE A 530 -50.75 37.45 -35.17
C ILE A 530 -49.45 37.08 -35.86
N MET A 531 -48.78 38.07 -36.46
CA MET A 531 -47.47 37.90 -37.09
C MET A 531 -46.41 38.59 -36.25
N ARG A 532 -45.26 37.94 -36.07
CA ARG A 532 -44.09 38.61 -35.49
C ARG A 532 -43.55 39.64 -36.47
N ILE A 533 -43.57 40.90 -36.10
CA ILE A 533 -43.11 42.04 -36.90
C ILE A 533 -41.74 42.58 -36.46
N LYS A 534 -41.19 42.19 -35.29
CA LYS A 534 -39.83 42.59 -34.84
C LYS A 534 -38.99 41.44 -34.31
#